data_AF-A0A920N759-F1
#
_entry.id   AF-A0A920N759-F1
#
_cell.length_a   1.000
_cell.length_b   1.000
_cell.length_c   1.000
_cell.angle_alpha   90.00
_cell.angle_beta   90.00
_cell.angle_gamma   90.00
#
_symmetry.space_group_name_H-M   'P 1'
#
loop_
_entity.id
_entity.type
_entity.pdbx_description
1 polymer ?
#
loop_
_entity_poly.entity_id
_entity_poly.type
_entity_poly.pdbx_seq_one_letter_code
_entity_poly.pdbx_strand_id
1 'polypeptide(L)' 'MLTVGLMARRLGSALRPVLHLLGPDGRRMKLAMPRSDLGGDTRFTITVPRDGLYTLKWHALSVRRGWTGRFSVIYRPF' A
#
# COMPACT_ATOMS: atom_id res chain seq x y z
N MET A 1 -0.23 6.90 15.57
CA MET A 1 -1.07 6.09 14.64
C MET A 1 -0.46 6.16 13.23
N LEU A 2 -0.55 5.14 12.38
CA LEU A 2 0.06 5.17 11.04
C LEU A 2 -1.00 5.05 9.94
N THR A 3 -1.01 6.00 9.01
CA THR A 3 -1.78 5.90 7.75
C THR A 3 -0.83 5.78 6.57
N VAL A 4 -1.09 4.81 5.71
CA VAL A 4 -0.33 4.60 4.47
C VAL A 4 -1.27 4.47 3.29
N GLY A 5 -0.95 5.11 2.18
CA GLY A 5 -1.63 4.94 0.91
C GLY A 5 -0.65 4.82 -0.25
N LEU A 6 -1.09 4.16 -1.32
CA LEU A 6 -0.38 4.11 -2.59
C LEU A 6 -1.32 4.61 -3.68
N MET A 7 -0.92 5.72 -4.30
CA MET A 7 -1.63 6.35 -5.41
C MET A 7 -0.99 5.93 -6.74
N ALA A 8 -1.79 5.35 -7.62
CA ALA A 8 -1.36 4.94 -8.94
C ALA A 8 -2.43 5.25 -9.99
N ARG A 9 -3.71 4.90 -9.75
CA ARG A 9 -4.82 5.17 -10.68
C ARG A 9 -4.98 6.65 -10.93
N ARG A 10 -4.91 7.45 -9.86
CA ARG A 10 -4.98 8.91 -9.92
C ARG A 10 -3.82 9.55 -10.70
N LEU A 11 -2.72 8.82 -10.90
CA LEU A 11 -1.57 9.25 -11.70
C LEU A 11 -1.63 8.76 -13.16
N GLY A 12 -2.79 8.22 -13.57
CA GLY A 12 -3.02 7.65 -14.91
C GLY A 12 -2.44 6.24 -15.07
N SER A 13 -2.00 5.60 -13.99
CA SER A 13 -1.37 4.28 -14.06
C SER A 13 -2.41 3.15 -13.99
N ALA A 14 -2.17 2.08 -14.76
CA ALA A 14 -2.96 0.86 -14.73
C ALA A 14 -2.56 -0.14 -13.61
N LEU A 15 -1.72 0.26 -12.65
CA LEU A 15 -1.43 -0.53 -11.44
C LEU A 15 -2.67 -0.59 -10.53
N ARG A 16 -3.12 -1.77 -10.14
CA ARG A 16 -4.10 -1.95 -9.03
C ARG A 16 -3.32 -2.37 -7.79
N PRO A 17 -2.96 -1.44 -6.88
CA PRO A 17 -1.99 -1.71 -5.82
C PRO A 17 -2.58 -2.56 -4.68
N VAL A 18 -1.90 -3.64 -4.33
CA VAL A 18 -2.08 -4.37 -3.07
C VAL A 18 -0.94 -4.00 -2.14
N LEU A 19 -1.28 -3.52 -0.94
CA LEU A 19 -0.32 -3.03 0.05
C LEU A 19 -0.23 -4.01 1.23
N HIS A 20 1.00 -4.33 1.64
CA HIS A 20 1.32 -5.17 2.80
C HIS A 20 2.14 -4.36 3.79
N LEU A 21 1.73 -4.38 5.06
CA LEU A 21 2.57 -3.92 6.17
C LEU A 21 3.07 -5.15 6.94
N LEU A 22 4.38 -5.27 7.07
CA LEU A 22 5.03 -6.25 7.93
C LEU A 22 5.54 -5.57 9.19
N GLY A 23 5.37 -6.24 10.33
CA GLY A 23 5.90 -5.81 11.62
C GLY A 23 7.41 -6.08 11.74
N PRO A 24 8.01 -5.67 12.89
CA PRO A 24 9.44 -5.90 13.17
C PRO A 24 9.84 -7.39 13.24
N ASP A 25 8.87 -8.27 13.45
CA ASP A 25 9.03 -9.73 13.43
C ASP A 25 8.89 -10.33 12.00
N GLY A 26 8.71 -9.48 10.99
CA GLY A 26 8.48 -9.88 9.60
C GLY A 26 7.06 -10.41 9.32
N ARG A 27 6.17 -10.48 10.32
CA ARG A 27 4.80 -10.98 10.14
C ARG A 27 3.91 -9.90 9.55
N ARG A 28 2.97 -10.30 8.70
CA ARG A 28 2.03 -9.36 8.07
C ARG A 28 1.02 -8.87 9.10
N MET A 29 0.99 -7.56 9.31
CA MET A 29 0.05 -6.88 10.19
C MET A 29 -1.14 -6.31 9.43
N LYS A 30 -0.95 -5.90 8.17
CA LYS A 30 -2.03 -5.37 7.34
C LYS A 30 -1.88 -5.81 5.89
N LEU A 31 -3.03 -6.10 5.28
CA LEU A 31 -3.23 -6.21 3.85
C LEU A 31 -4.29 -5.19 3.44
N ALA A 32 -4.00 -4.38 2.42
CA ALA A 32 -4.93 -3.39 1.90
C ALA A 32 -5.13 -3.61 0.39
N MET A 33 -6.36 -3.94 0.02
CA MET A 33 -6.76 -4.17 -1.37
C MET A 33 -7.07 -2.84 -2.09
N PRO A 34 -6.98 -2.80 -3.43
CA PRO A 34 -7.53 -1.72 -4.24
C PRO A 34 -8.99 -1.44 -3.86
N ARG A 35 -9.33 -0.17 -3.72
CA ARG A 35 -10.61 0.32 -3.23
C ARG A 35 -11.31 1.17 -4.28
N SER A 36 -12.58 0.87 -4.57
CA SER A 36 -13.37 1.60 -5.57
C SER A 36 -13.59 3.07 -5.18
N ASP A 37 -13.80 3.34 -3.89
CA ASP A 37 -13.93 4.69 -3.34
C ASP A 37 -12.63 5.53 -3.41
N LEU A 38 -11.49 4.88 -3.70
CA LEU A 38 -10.21 5.53 -3.97
C LEU A 38 -9.84 5.49 -5.46
N GLY A 39 -10.80 5.26 -6.35
CA GLY A 39 -10.57 5.14 -7.79
C GLY A 39 -9.72 3.93 -8.18
N GLY A 40 -9.62 2.92 -7.30
CA GLY A 40 -8.79 1.72 -7.48
C GLY A 40 -7.39 1.82 -6.86
N ASP A 41 -7.07 2.91 -6.15
CA ASP A 41 -5.89 3.00 -5.27
C ASP A 41 -6.11 2.23 -3.95
N THR A 42 -5.11 2.22 -3.06
CA THR A 42 -5.23 1.54 -1.76
C THR A 42 -4.74 2.41 -0.62
N ARG A 43 -5.38 2.28 0.55
CA ARG A 43 -5.05 2.97 1.79
C ARG A 43 -5.45 2.14 3.00
N PHE A 44 -4.65 2.20 4.05
CA PHE A 44 -5.01 1.70 5.36
C PHE A 44 -4.55 2.64 6.47
N THR A 45 -5.20 2.51 7.62
CA THR A 45 -4.79 3.08 8.90
C THR A 45 -4.67 1.96 9.91
N ILE A 46 -3.64 2.03 10.76
CA ILE A 46 -3.37 1.04 11.81
C ILE A 46 -2.71 1.71 13.02
N THR A 47 -3.03 1.19 14.21
CA THR A 47 -2.26 1.47 15.42
C THR A 47 -1.13 0.46 15.51
N VAL A 48 0.12 0.94 15.44
CA VAL A 48 1.29 0.08 15.62
C VAL A 48 1.45 -0.25 17.12
N PRO A 49 1.69 -1.50 17.49
CA PRO A 49 1.65 -1.93 18.89
C PRO A 49 2.94 -1.61 19.67
N ARG A 50 4.04 -1.35 18.96
CA ARG A 50 5.36 -1.07 19.52
C ARG A 50 6.26 -0.38 18.50
N ASP A 51 7.31 0.25 18.99
CA ASP A 51 8.37 0.77 18.15
C ASP A 51 9.18 -0.35 17.49
N GLY A 52 9.78 -0.04 16.35
CA GLY A 52 10.63 -0.95 15.59
C GLY A 52 10.60 -0.69 14.09
N LEU A 53 11.30 -1.54 13.34
CA LEU A 53 11.34 -1.45 11.88
C LEU A 53 10.11 -2.13 11.27
N TYR A 54 9.35 -1.38 10.49
CA TYR A 54 8.22 -1.90 9.72
C TYR A 54 8.57 -1.92 8.24
N THR A 55 8.18 -3.00 7.55
CA THR A 55 8.43 -3.12 6.10
C THR A 55 7.14 -2.94 5.32
N LEU A 56 7.13 -1.99 4.40
CA LEU A 56 6.05 -1.81 3.45
C LEU A 56 6.39 -2.56 2.15
N LYS A 57 5.54 -3.50 1.74
CA LYS A 57 5.64 -4.18 0.44
C LYS A 57 4.40 -3.92 -0.38
N TRP A 58 4.53 -3.85 -1.70
CA TRP A 58 3.38 -3.72 -2.59
C TRP A 58 3.58 -4.52 -3.87
N HIS A 59 2.46 -4.88 -4.50
CA HIS A 59 2.44 -5.49 -5.83
C HIS A 59 1.13 -5.15 -6.56
N ALA A 60 1.07 -5.46 -7.85
CA ALA A 60 -0.18 -5.39 -8.60
C ALA A 60 -1.11 -6.54 -8.20
N LEU A 61 -2.41 -6.26 -8.05
CA LEU A 61 -3.43 -7.28 -7.80
C LEU A 61 -3.50 -8.32 -8.94
N SER A 62 -3.24 -7.88 -10.16
CA SER A 62 -3.13 -8.73 -11.34
C SER A 62 -1.83 -8.43 -12.06
N VAL A 63 -1.08 -9.47 -12.39
CA VAL A 63 0.16 -9.34 -13.16
C VAL A 63 -0.19 -9.16 -14.64
N ARG A 64 0.23 -8.04 -15.22
CA ARG A 64 0.31 -7.87 -16.67
C ARG A 64 1.78 -7.65 -17.03
N ARG A 65 2.35 -8.56 -17.82
CA ARG A 65 3.75 -8.47 -18.27
C ARG A 65 3.96 -7.19 -19.06
N GLY A 66 5.12 -6.55 -18.86
CA GLY A 66 5.53 -5.36 -19.61
C GLY A 66 4.84 -4.06 -19.21
N TRP A 67 3.97 -4.07 -18.20
CA TRP A 67 3.33 -2.83 -17.74
C TRP A 67 4.27 -2.04 -16.81
N THR A 68 4.63 -0.84 -17.23
CA THR A 68 5.28 0.17 -16.39
C THR A 68 4.28 1.28 -16.07
N GLY A 69 4.46 1.93 -14.93
CA GLY A 69 3.72 3.13 -14.65
C GLY A 69 4.07 3.77 -13.33
N ARG A 70 3.61 5.01 -13.19
CA ARG A 70 3.90 5.86 -12.05
C ARG A 70 3.09 5.42 -10.83
N PHE A 71 3.71 5.55 -9.67
CA PHE A 71 3.05 5.41 -8.38
C PHE A 71 3.68 6.37 -7.37
N SER A 72 2.92 6.72 -6.34
CA SER A 72 3.42 7.48 -5.19
C SER A 72 2.98 6.78 -3.91
N VAL A 73 3.91 6.61 -2.98
CA VAL A 73 3.63 6.10 -1.64
C VAL A 73 3.59 7.28 -0.68
N ILE A 74 2.50 7.38 0.07
CA ILE A 74 2.30 8.44 1.06
C ILE A 74 2.11 7.76 2.41
N TYR A 75 2.94 8.12 3.37
CA TYR A 75 2.80 7.71 4.76
C TYR A 75 2.69 8.96 5.64
N ARG A 76 1.85 8.87 6.67
CA ARG A 76 1.69 9.93 7.67
C ARG A 76 1.69 9.30 9.06
N PRO A 77 2.74 9.53 9.87
CA PRO A 77 2.63 9.32 11.30
C PRO A 77 1.71 10.40 11.90
N PHE A 78 0.78 9.98 12.75
CA PHE A 78 0.13 10.85 13.73
C PHE A 78 0.89 10.74 15.04
#